data_AF-A0A0Q9TRM8-F1
#
_entry.id   AF-A0A0Q9TRM8-F1
#
_cell.length_a   1.000
_cell.length_b   1.000
_cell.length_c   1.000
_cell.angle_alpha   90.00
_cell.angle_beta   90.00
_cell.angle_gamma   90.00
#
_symmetry.space_group_name_H-M   'P 1'
#
loop_
_entity.id
_entity.type
_entity.pdbx_description
1 polymer ?
#
loop_
_entity_poly.entity_id
_entity_poly.type
_entity_poly.pdbx_seq_one_letter_code
_entity_poly.pdbx_strand_id
1 'polypeptide(L)'
;MGVRFLKMAVVYILVGISIGIYMGTTLNFALTSVHAHANLFGWATLALCGFTYLRFPKAAESPLAKWHFWLQGIGLPIMLITLTLMANGYAPDWITTLKRIGESVAGIGILIFAINVFTNVKTNDLAEHK
;
A
#
# COMPACT_ATOMS: atom_id res chain seq x y z
N MET A 1 10.46 -11.39 1.31
CA MET A 1 9.38 -10.39 1.49
C MET A 1 8.69 -9.99 0.18
N GLY A 2 9.42 -9.83 -0.94
CA GLY A 2 8.88 -9.32 -2.21
C GLY A 2 7.63 -10.03 -2.76
N VAL A 3 7.60 -11.37 -2.80
CA VAL A 3 6.42 -12.12 -3.27
C VAL A 3 5.15 -11.79 -2.48
N ARG A 4 5.26 -11.53 -1.16
CA ARG A 4 4.11 -11.18 -0.33
C ARG A 4 3.53 -9.83 -0.71
N PHE A 5 4.39 -8.84 -0.96
CA PHE A 5 4.00 -7.52 -1.47
C PHE A 5 3.33 -7.61 -2.84
N LEU A 6 3.87 -8.42 -3.76
CA LEU A 6 3.24 -8.63 -5.07
C LEU A 6 1.85 -9.26 -4.94
N LYS A 7 1.68 -10.27 -4.08
CA LYS A 7 0.36 -10.86 -3.81
C LYS A 7 -0.63 -9.83 -3.26
N MET A 8 -0.20 -8.98 -2.32
CA MET A 8 -1.04 -7.87 -1.84
C MET A 8 -1.38 -6.89 -2.95
N ALA A 9 -0.40 -6.50 -3.77
CA ALA A 9 -0.61 -5.59 -4.90
C ALA A 9 -1.69 -6.10 -5.87
N VAL A 10 -1.69 -7.40 -6.15
CA VAL A 10 -2.73 -8.06 -6.97
C VAL A 10 -4.11 -7.96 -6.33
N VAL A 11 -4.22 -8.12 -5.01
CA VAL A 11 -5.51 -7.93 -4.33
C VAL A 11 -6.00 -6.49 -4.47
N TYR A 12 -5.12 -5.49 -4.29
CA TYR A 12 -5.50 -4.08 -4.40
C TYR A 12 -5.92 -3.65 -5.80
N ILE A 13 -5.30 -4.18 -6.86
CA ILE A 13 -5.74 -3.87 -8.23
C ILE A 13 -7.11 -4.48 -8.54
N LEU A 14 -7.40 -5.68 -8.03
CA LEU A 14 -8.73 -6.27 -8.18
C LEU A 14 -9.80 -5.43 -7.48
N VAL A 15 -9.51 -4.94 -6.27
CA VAL A 15 -10.38 -3.99 -5.56
C VAL A 15 -10.54 -2.68 -6.34
N GLY A 16 -9.43 -2.09 -6.80
CA GLY A 16 -9.44 -0.83 -7.54
C GLY A 16 -10.24 -0.91 -8.85
N ILE A 17 -10.06 -1.97 -9.64
CA ILE A 17 -10.85 -2.23 -10.85
C ILE A 17 -12.34 -2.38 -10.51
N SER A 18 -12.67 -3.15 -9.47
CA SER A 18 -14.06 -3.36 -9.05
C SER A 18 -14.76 -2.04 -8.70
N ILE A 19 -14.08 -1.15 -7.97
CA ILE A 19 -14.59 0.20 -7.65
C ILE A 19 -14.72 1.03 -8.93
N GLY A 20 -13.75 0.96 -9.84
CA GLY A 20 -13.78 1.68 -11.12
C GLY A 20 -14.98 1.30 -11.99
N ILE A 21 -15.25 -0.01 -12.10
CA ILE A 21 -16.43 -0.53 -12.81
C ILE A 21 -17.71 -0.02 -12.15
N TYR A 22 -17.83 -0.14 -10.82
CA TYR A 22 -19.00 0.34 -10.08
C TYR A 22 -19.30 1.82 -10.35
N MET A 23 -18.28 2.69 -10.26
CA MET A 23 -18.43 4.12 -10.54
C MET A 23 -18.84 4.37 -12.00
N GLY A 24 -18.23 3.66 -12.95
CA GLY A 24 -18.57 3.77 -14.37
C GLY A 24 -20.01 3.33 -14.67
N THR A 25 -20.49 2.26 -14.04
CA THR A 25 -21.87 1.75 -14.26
C THR A 25 -22.94 2.61 -13.62
N THR A 26 -22.64 3.23 -12.47
CA THR A 26 -23.62 4.01 -11.70
C THR A 26 -23.55 5.51 -12.00
N LEU A 27 -22.49 5.95 -12.70
CA LEU A 27 -22.12 7.37 -12.86
C LEU A 27 -21.97 8.11 -11.52
N ASN A 28 -21.77 7.37 -10.42
CA ASN A 28 -21.51 7.91 -9.09
C ASN A 28 -20.01 7.85 -8.79
N PHE A 29 -19.38 9.01 -8.75
CA PHE A 29 -17.94 9.16 -8.56
C PHE A 29 -17.52 9.46 -7.12
N ALA A 30 -18.40 9.23 -6.13
CA ALA A 30 -18.09 9.45 -4.71
C ALA A 30 -16.85 8.64 -4.25
N LEU A 31 -16.63 7.45 -4.81
CA LEU A 31 -15.50 6.58 -4.47
C LEU A 31 -14.20 6.88 -5.24
N THR A 32 -14.13 8.00 -5.97
CA THR A 32 -12.94 8.34 -6.80
C THR A 32 -11.65 8.33 -5.98
N SER A 33 -11.69 8.89 -4.76
CA SER A 33 -10.52 8.90 -3.88
C SER A 33 -10.12 7.49 -3.42
N VAL A 34 -11.09 6.62 -3.10
CA VAL A 34 -10.83 5.23 -2.69
C VAL A 34 -10.22 4.45 -3.87
N HIS A 35 -10.77 4.61 -5.07
CA HIS A 35 -10.26 4.01 -6.30
C HIS A 35 -8.81 4.41 -6.57
N ALA A 36 -8.51 5.71 -6.48
CA ALA A 36 -7.16 6.22 -6.70
C ALA A 36 -6.16 5.66 -5.67
N HIS A 37 -6.51 5.63 -4.38
CA HIS A 37 -5.64 5.09 -3.34
C HIS A 37 -5.45 3.57 -3.47
N ALA A 38 -6.48 2.83 -3.83
CA ALA A 38 -6.35 1.38 -4.07
C ALA A 38 -5.39 1.08 -5.23
N ASN A 39 -5.47 1.83 -6.33
CA ASN A 39 -4.62 1.61 -7.50
C ASN A 39 -3.20 2.16 -7.34
N LEU A 40 -3.05 3.38 -6.83
CA LEU A 40 -1.73 4.02 -6.70
C LEU A 40 -1.02 3.53 -5.44
N PHE A 41 -1.58 3.81 -4.26
CA PHE A 41 -0.93 3.52 -2.99
C PHE A 41 -0.99 2.03 -2.61
N GLY A 42 -2.04 1.33 -3.05
CA GLY A 42 -2.12 -0.12 -3.02
C GLY A 42 -1.30 -0.74 -4.13
N TRP A 43 -1.89 -0.95 -5.30
CA TRP A 43 -1.28 -1.76 -6.36
C TRP A 43 0.09 -1.27 -6.81
N ALA A 44 0.20 -0.05 -7.34
CA ALA A 44 1.44 0.42 -7.97
C ALA A 44 2.59 0.51 -6.95
N THR A 45 2.37 1.15 -5.80
CA THR A 45 3.39 1.26 -4.74
C THR A 45 3.80 -0.11 -4.21
N LEU A 46 2.86 -1.00 -3.86
CA LEU A 46 3.19 -2.32 -3.33
C LEU A 46 3.90 -3.19 -4.37
N ALA A 47 3.54 -3.08 -5.65
CA ALA A 47 4.21 -3.79 -6.72
C ALA A 47 5.68 -3.34 -6.84
N LEU A 48 5.93 -2.03 -6.86
CA LEU A 48 7.28 -1.46 -6.90
C LEU A 48 8.10 -1.89 -5.68
N CYS A 49 7.54 -1.78 -4.47
CA CYS A 49 8.20 -2.27 -3.25
C CYS A 49 8.48 -3.78 -3.32
N GLY A 50 7.53 -4.56 -3.84
CA GLY A 50 7.66 -6.00 -4.04
C GLY A 50 8.81 -6.36 -4.97
N PHE A 51 8.91 -5.70 -6.13
CA PHE A 51 10.01 -5.88 -7.07
C PHE A 51 11.35 -5.45 -6.48
N THR A 52 11.41 -4.35 -5.75
CA THR A 52 12.61 -3.94 -5.01
C THR A 52 13.06 -5.03 -4.05
N TYR A 53 12.15 -5.60 -3.26
CA TYR A 53 12.48 -6.71 -2.36
C TYR A 53 12.77 -8.04 -3.04
N LEU A 54 12.34 -8.26 -4.28
CA LEU A 54 12.79 -9.42 -5.06
C LEU A 54 14.20 -9.20 -5.58
N ARG A 55 14.54 -7.96 -5.98
CA ARG A 55 15.82 -7.65 -6.59
C ARG A 55 16.95 -7.49 -5.57
N PHE A 56 16.64 -7.04 -4.35
CA PHE A 56 17.62 -6.77 -3.30
C PHE A 56 17.33 -7.65 -2.06
N PRO A 57 17.89 -8.87 -1.99
CA PRO A 57 17.63 -9.82 -0.90
C PRO A 57 17.95 -9.27 0.49
N LYS A 58 19.07 -8.55 0.64
CA LYS A 58 19.47 -7.91 1.92
C LYS A 58 18.39 -6.97 2.45
N ALA A 59 17.81 -6.14 1.57
CA ALA A 59 16.70 -5.26 1.92
C ALA A 59 15.42 -6.04 2.30
N ALA A 60 15.19 -7.20 1.68
CA ALA A 60 14.00 -8.02 1.91
C ALA A 60 14.05 -8.89 3.18
N GLU A 61 15.26 -9.23 3.64
CA GLU A 61 15.51 -10.01 4.85
C GLU A 61 15.61 -9.14 6.10
N SER A 62 15.76 -7.81 5.93
CA SER A 62 15.89 -6.88 7.04
C SER A 62 14.64 -6.82 7.93
N PRO A 63 14.79 -6.51 9.24
CA PRO A 63 13.66 -6.26 10.12
C PRO A 63 12.74 -5.13 9.63
N LEU A 64 13.31 -4.12 8.95
CA LEU A 64 12.56 -3.01 8.37
C LEU A 64 11.56 -3.49 7.31
N ALA A 65 11.90 -4.49 6.51
CA ALA A 65 10.96 -5.05 5.54
C ALA A 65 9.75 -5.73 6.21
N LYS A 66 9.95 -6.34 7.39
CA LYS A 66 8.85 -6.94 8.18
C LYS A 66 7.93 -5.86 8.74
N TRP A 67 8.50 -4.79 9.31
CA TRP A 67 7.71 -3.66 9.80
C TRP A 67 6.94 -2.96 8.69
N HIS A 68 7.60 -2.68 7.56
CA HIS A 68 6.95 -2.12 6.38
C HIS A 68 5.76 -2.99 5.93
N PHE A 69 5.93 -4.31 5.86
CA PHE A 69 4.85 -5.23 5.47
C PHE A 69 3.63 -5.12 6.39
N TRP A 70 3.83 -5.15 7.71
CA TRP A 70 2.73 -5.10 8.67
C TRP A 70 2.05 -3.74 8.73
N LEU A 71 2.82 -2.65 8.73
CA LEU A 71 2.27 -1.30 8.74
C LEU A 71 1.45 -1.04 7.48
N GLN A 72 1.95 -1.42 6.31
CA GLN A 72 1.21 -1.27 5.07
C GLN A 72 0.00 -2.21 5.00
N GLY A 73 0.13 -3.42 5.53
CA GLY A 73 -0.94 -4.42 5.59
C GLY A 73 -2.09 -4.07 6.55
N ILE A 74 -1.86 -3.18 7.52
CA ILE A 74 -2.89 -2.75 8.49
C ILE A 74 -3.38 -1.34 8.18
N GLY A 75 -2.47 -0.39 7.97
CA GLY A 75 -2.80 1.02 7.76
C GLY A 75 -3.62 1.22 6.49
N LEU A 76 -3.22 0.57 5.39
CA LEU A 76 -3.88 0.78 4.09
C LEU A 76 -5.33 0.26 4.08
N PRO A 77 -5.66 -0.95 4.60
CA PRO A 77 -7.06 -1.36 4.73
C PRO A 77 -7.89 -0.45 5.64
N ILE A 78 -7.36 -0.04 6.80
CA ILE A 78 -8.07 0.87 7.70
C ILE A 78 -8.40 2.18 6.97
N MET A 79 -7.42 2.75 6.26
CA MET A 79 -7.59 3.99 5.51
C MET A 79 -8.65 3.82 4.40
N LEU A 80 -8.60 2.75 3.61
CA LEU A 80 -9.54 2.55 2.50
C LEU A 80 -10.98 2.27 2.98
N ILE A 81 -11.14 1.47 4.03
CA ILE A 81 -12.46 1.14 4.59
C ILE A 81 -13.11 2.41 5.16
N THR A 82 -12.36 3.16 5.98
CA THR A 82 -12.88 4.40 6.58
C THR A 82 -13.17 5.46 5.52
N LEU A 83 -12.30 5.61 4.51
CA LEU A 83 -12.53 6.52 3.39
C LEU A 83 -13.78 6.14 2.57
N THR A 84 -14.04 4.84 2.41
CA THR A 84 -15.27 4.34 1.75
C THR A 84 -16.52 4.73 2.55
N LEU A 85 -16.49 4.55 3.87
CA LEU A 85 -17.60 4.95 4.74
C LEU A 85 -17.86 6.46 4.66
N MET A 86 -16.81 7.26 4.74
CA MET A 86 -16.90 8.72 4.63
C MET A 86 -17.45 9.17 3.28
N ALA A 87 -17.00 8.55 2.18
CA ALA A 87 -17.48 8.84 0.84
C ALA A 87 -18.97 8.52 0.64
N ASN A 88 -19.54 7.61 1.45
CA ASN A 88 -20.97 7.30 1.47
C ASN A 88 -21.75 8.10 2.54
N GLY A 89 -21.16 9.16 3.09
CA GLY A 89 -21.80 10.06 4.05
C GLY A 89 -21.73 9.61 5.52
N TYR A 90 -21.04 8.50 5.83
CA TYR A 90 -20.84 8.04 7.20
C TYR A 90 -19.50 8.53 7.75
N ALA A 91 -19.50 9.69 8.40
CA ALA A 91 -18.28 10.35 8.90
C ALA A 91 -18.37 10.88 10.35
N PRO A 92 -18.78 10.07 11.35
CA PRO A 92 -18.64 10.47 12.75
C PRO A 92 -17.16 10.64 13.13
N ASP A 93 -16.87 11.41 14.19
CA ASP A 93 -15.49 11.79 14.58
C ASP A 93 -14.55 10.60 14.76
N TRP A 94 -15.06 9.46 15.26
CA TRP A 94 -14.28 8.25 15.43
C TRP A 94 -13.85 7.62 14.10
N ILE A 95 -14.66 7.70 13.04
CA ILE A 95 -14.30 7.25 11.69
C ILE A 95 -13.21 8.15 11.11
N THR A 96 -13.38 9.47 11.21
CA THR A 96 -12.39 10.44 10.75
C THR A 96 -11.05 10.26 11.46
N THR A 97 -11.10 9.95 12.77
CA THR A 97 -9.91 9.62 13.56
C THR A 97 -9.24 8.33 13.10
N LEU A 98 -10.01 7.26 12.88
CA LEU A 98 -9.48 6.00 12.37
C LEU A 98 -8.86 6.16 10.97
N LYS A 99 -9.48 6.97 10.10
CA LYS A 99 -8.91 7.30 8.77
C LYS A 99 -7.52 7.93 8.91
N ARG A 100 -7.39 8.93 9.78
CA ARG A 100 -6.10 9.60 10.04
C ARG A 100 -5.05 8.63 10.59
N ILE A 101 -5.45 7.74 11.50
CA ILE A 101 -4.56 6.72 12.05
C ILE A 101 -4.12 5.75 10.96
N GLY A 102 -5.05 5.20 10.17
CA GLY A 102 -4.74 4.27 9.08
C GLY A 102 -3.79 4.87 8.06
N GLU A 103 -4.06 6.10 7.63
CA GLU A 103 -3.20 6.87 6.72
C GLU A 103 -1.80 7.09 7.31
N SER A 104 -1.72 7.50 8.58
CA SER A 104 -0.44 7.71 9.27
C SER A 104 0.37 6.41 9.39
N VAL A 105 -0.28 5.30 9.73
CA VAL A 105 0.34 3.98 9.83
C VAL A 105 0.89 3.53 8.47
N ALA A 106 0.11 3.67 7.40
CA ALA A 106 0.58 3.37 6.04
C ALA A 106 1.73 4.30 5.62
N GLY A 107 1.64 5.60 5.93
CA GLY A 107 2.70 6.57 5.68
C GLY A 107 4.01 6.23 6.38
N ILE A 108 3.95 5.83 7.66
CA ILE A 108 5.12 5.33 8.40
C ILE A 108 5.67 4.05 7.76
N GLY A 109 4.81 3.16 7.26
CA GLY A 109 5.22 2.00 6.46
C GLY A 109 6.12 2.38 5.28
N ILE A 110 5.73 3.40 4.50
CA ILE A 110 6.53 3.92 3.39
C ILE A 110 7.81 4.60 3.86
N LEU A 111 7.78 5.34 4.98
CA LEU A 111 9.01 5.90 5.54
C LEU A 111 10.01 4.81 5.92
N ILE A 112 9.54 3.71 6.53
CA ILE A 112 10.38 2.55 6.83
C ILE A 112 10.91 1.90 5.55
N PHE A 113 10.09 1.79 4.50
CA PHE A 113 10.55 1.34 3.19
C PHE A 113 11.68 2.22 2.65
N ALA A 114 11.50 3.53 2.67
CA ALA A 114 12.50 4.49 2.19
C ALA A 114 13.83 4.34 2.95
N ILE A 115 13.78 4.30 4.29
CA ILE A 115 14.96 4.07 5.13
C ILE A 115 15.63 2.73 4.78
N ASN A 116 14.84 1.67 4.59
CA ASN A 116 15.36 0.35 4.22
C ASN A 116 16.04 0.37 2.83
N VAL A 117 15.49 1.10 1.87
CA VAL A 117 16.11 1.29 0.54
C VAL A 117 17.45 2.01 0.68
N PHE A 118 17.49 3.16 1.34
CA PHE A 118 18.74 3.93 1.50
C PHE A 118 19.82 3.20 2.31
N THR A 119 19.45 2.22 3.13
CA THR A 119 20.41 1.45 3.94
C THR A 119 20.85 0.14 3.30
N ASN A 120 19.95 -0.58 2.61
CA ASN A 120 20.17 -1.97 2.19
C ASN A 120 20.10 -2.21 0.66
N VAL A 121 19.88 -1.17 -0.15
CA VAL A 121 19.89 -1.29 -1.62
C VAL A 121 21.18 -0.67 -2.15
N LYS A 122 22.15 -1.52 -2.52
CA LYS A 122 23.46 -1.06 -3.04
C LYS A 122 23.77 -1.71 -4.39
N THR A 123 24.47 -0.97 -5.27
CA THR A 123 24.84 -1.45 -6.61
C THR A 123 25.72 -2.70 -6.55
N ASN A 124 26.59 -2.81 -5.54
CA ASN A 124 27.48 -3.95 -5.38
C ASN A 124 26.71 -5.27 -5.13
N ASP A 125 25.50 -5.20 -4.57
CA ASP A 125 24.65 -6.37 -4.34
C ASP A 125 24.14 -7.00 -5.65
N LEU A 126 24.28 -6.29 -6.79
CA LEU A 126 23.90 -6.78 -8.11
C LEU A 126 25.02 -7.60 -8.77
N ALA A 127 26.26 -7.48 -8.30
CA ALA A 127 27.45 -8.12 -8.87
C ALA A 127 27.72 -9.51 -8.28
N GLU A 128 27.32 -9.77 -7.03
CA GLU A 128 27.51 -11.06 -6.35
C GLU A 128 26.60 -12.19 -6.86
N HIS A 129 25.62 -11.87 -7.72
CA HIS A 129 24.62 -12.82 -8.24
C HIS A 129 24.66 -13.01 -9.77
N LYS A 130 25.78 -12.64 -10.41
CA LYS A 130 26.10 -13.07 -11.78
C LYS A 130 27.03 -14.28 -11.71
#